data_AF-A0A952EMP0-F1
#
_entry.id   AF-A0A952EMP0-F1
#
_cell.length_a   1.000
_cell.length_b   1.000
_cell.length_c   1.000
_cell.angle_alpha   90.00
_cell.angle_beta   90.00
_cell.angle_gamma   90.00
#
_symmetry.space_group_name_H-M   'P 1'
#
loop_
_entity.id
_entity.type
_entity.pdbx_description
1 polymer ?
#
loop_
_entity_poly.entity_id
_entity_poly.type
_entity_poly.pdbx_seq_one_letter_code
_entity_poly.pdbx_strand_id
1 'polypeptide(L)'
;MELEKIISISGKPGLYKLVSQLKNGFIIEDVTTKKKVSIGNSSQVSLLDNIAMFTFDKEVALFEVFENIGKANGFTPTISHKSTDAELRTFMDTALPNYDTDRVYLSDIKKLVQWYNILHTAGFITSESFIKPEENADESTSDEKIDLKQETKKAAVGKTEKAPTPKIKASTSAAKSAPKSTHRKQG
;
A
#
# COMPACT_ATOMS: atom_id res chain seq x y z
N MET A 1 15.38 8.56 -10.78
CA MET A 1 14.40 7.47 -10.98
C MET A 1 13.03 8.11 -10.95
N GLU A 2 12.13 7.79 -11.88
CA GLU A 2 10.77 8.37 -11.90
C GLU A 2 9.80 7.62 -10.98
N LEU A 3 9.97 7.71 -9.65
CA LEU A 3 8.99 7.16 -8.70
C LEU A 3 7.63 7.87 -8.78
N GLU A 4 7.61 9.12 -9.25
CA GLU A 4 6.42 9.96 -9.44
C GLU A 4 5.34 9.30 -10.31
N LYS A 5 5.74 8.42 -11.24
CA LYS A 5 4.80 7.71 -12.12
C LYS A 5 4.52 6.28 -11.66
N ILE A 6 5.18 5.79 -10.61
CA ILE A 6 4.97 4.44 -10.08
C ILE A 6 3.94 4.50 -8.96
N ILE A 7 2.94 3.63 -9.07
CA ILE A 7 1.85 3.50 -8.13
C ILE A 7 1.78 2.09 -7.55
N SER A 8 1.31 2.02 -6.31
CA SER A 8 0.81 0.81 -5.67
C SER A 8 -0.72 0.87 -5.63
N ILE A 9 -1.37 -0.30 -5.69
CA ILE A 9 -2.83 -0.41 -5.61
C ILE A 9 -3.16 -1.33 -4.45
N SER A 10 -3.92 -0.83 -3.47
CA SER A 10 -4.28 -1.64 -2.31
C SER A 10 -5.07 -2.88 -2.72
N GLY A 11 -4.74 -4.03 -2.14
CA GLY A 11 -5.35 -5.32 -2.44
C GLY A 11 -4.85 -5.99 -3.74
N LYS A 12 -4.00 -5.33 -4.53
CA LYS A 12 -3.33 -5.95 -5.69
C LYS A 12 -1.82 -6.05 -5.45
N PRO A 13 -1.22 -7.24 -5.61
CA PRO A 13 0.23 -7.36 -5.54
C PRO A 13 0.86 -6.73 -6.78
N GLY A 14 2.02 -6.12 -6.61
CA GLY A 14 2.78 -5.54 -7.71
C GLY A 14 2.91 -4.03 -7.63
N LEU A 15 3.55 -3.49 -8.66
CA LEU A 15 3.68 -2.06 -8.92
C LEU A 15 3.25 -1.79 -10.35
N TYR A 16 2.68 -0.61 -10.56
CA TYR A 16 2.20 -0.20 -11.86
C TYR A 16 2.72 1.18 -12.19
N LYS A 17 2.95 1.46 -13.47
CA LYS A 17 3.21 2.78 -14.00
C LYS A 17 1.90 3.42 -14.41
N LEU A 18 1.66 4.66 -13.99
CA LEU A 18 0.55 5.46 -14.47
C LEU A 18 0.83 5.89 -15.91
N VAL A 19 -0.04 5.50 -16.85
CA VAL A 19 0.11 5.82 -18.28
C VAL A 19 -0.75 7.03 -18.64
N SER A 20 -2.02 7.02 -18.23
CA SER A 20 -2.92 8.16 -18.44
C SER A 20 -4.09 8.13 -17.46
N GLN A 21 -4.68 9.31 -17.23
CA GLN A 21 -5.89 9.47 -16.46
C GLN A 21 -7.10 9.50 -17.39
N LEU A 22 -8.17 8.80 -16.99
CA LEU A 22 -9.46 8.77 -17.64
C LEU A 22 -10.48 9.50 -16.76
N LYS A 23 -11.60 9.92 -17.34
CA LYS A 23 -12.69 10.57 -16.58
C LYS A 23 -13.21 9.70 -15.42
N ASN A 24 -13.24 8.38 -15.62
CA ASN A 24 -13.72 7.40 -14.66
C ASN A 24 -12.65 6.37 -14.27
N GLY A 25 -11.36 6.73 -14.36
CA GLY A 25 -10.31 5.82 -13.91
C GLY A 25 -8.91 6.21 -14.35
N PHE A 26 -8.04 5.20 -14.43
CA PHE A 26 -6.65 5.34 -14.86
C PHE A 26 -6.28 4.17 -15.77
N ILE A 27 -5.48 4.45 -16.80
CA ILE A 27 -4.76 3.42 -17.55
C ILE A 27 -3.40 3.24 -16.88
N ILE A 28 -3.15 2.01 -16.46
CA ILE A 28 -1.95 1.63 -15.74
C ILE A 28 -1.23 0.53 -16.52
N GLU A 29 0.09 0.46 -16.38
CA GLU A 29 0.93 -0.57 -16.97
C GLU A 29 1.68 -1.31 -15.86
N ASP A 30 1.62 -2.64 -15.85
CA ASP A 30 2.40 -3.44 -14.90
C ASP A 30 3.90 -3.26 -15.14
N VAL A 31 4.63 -2.92 -14.07
CA VAL A 31 6.08 -2.65 -14.11
C VAL A 31 6.89 -3.86 -14.59
N THR A 32 6.43 -5.07 -14.29
CA THR A 32 7.12 -6.32 -14.67
C THR A 32 6.63 -6.88 -16.00
N THR A 33 5.31 -6.98 -16.17
CA THR A 33 4.74 -7.66 -17.35
C THR A 33 4.51 -6.72 -18.53
N LYS A 34 4.63 -5.39 -18.33
CA LYS A 34 4.34 -4.34 -19.33
C LYS A 34 2.93 -4.39 -19.91
N LYS A 35 2.01 -5.10 -19.24
CA LYS A 35 0.62 -5.22 -19.66
C LYS A 35 -0.17 -4.01 -19.18
N LYS A 36 -0.98 -3.45 -20.08
CA LYS A 36 -1.85 -2.33 -19.78
C LYS A 36 -3.21 -2.80 -19.29
N VAL A 37 -3.70 -2.17 -18.23
CA VAL A 37 -4.98 -2.46 -17.59
C VAL A 37 -5.65 -1.14 -17.25
N SER A 38 -6.98 -1.09 -17.37
CA SER A 38 -7.76 0.05 -16.87
C SER A 38 -8.27 -0.26 -15.46
N ILE A 39 -8.15 0.71 -14.56
CA ILE A 39 -8.73 0.66 -13.21
C ILE A 39 -9.70 1.81 -13.02
N GLY A 40 -10.76 1.61 -12.22
CA GLY A 40 -11.71 2.67 -11.88
C GLY A 40 -11.26 3.51 -10.69
N ASN A 41 -11.86 4.69 -10.50
CA ASN A 41 -11.58 5.61 -9.37
C ASN A 41 -11.86 5.01 -7.99
N SER A 42 -12.61 3.91 -7.89
CA SER A 42 -12.84 3.22 -6.61
C SER A 42 -11.60 2.48 -6.10
N SER A 43 -10.60 2.27 -6.96
CA SER A 43 -9.34 1.62 -6.57
C SER A 43 -8.53 2.56 -5.67
N GLN A 44 -8.04 2.03 -4.55
CA GLN A 44 -7.16 2.78 -3.66
C GLN A 44 -5.75 2.79 -4.24
N VAL A 45 -5.38 3.90 -4.88
CA VAL A 45 -4.09 4.09 -5.56
C VAL A 45 -3.20 5.00 -4.73
N SER A 46 -1.94 4.62 -4.54
CA SER A 46 -0.94 5.43 -3.85
C SER A 46 0.31 5.56 -4.71
N LEU A 47 0.73 6.81 -4.98
CA LEU A 47 1.99 7.12 -5.65
C LEU A 47 3.15 6.77 -4.73
N LEU A 48 4.16 6.07 -5.23
CA LEU A 48 5.31 5.68 -4.41
C LEU A 48 6.11 6.88 -3.92
N ASP A 49 6.11 7.97 -4.69
CA ASP A 49 6.76 9.23 -4.33
C ASP A 49 6.15 9.90 -3.07
N ASN A 50 4.84 9.75 -2.87
CA ASN A 50 4.14 10.29 -1.70
C ASN A 50 4.21 9.39 -0.47
N ILE A 51 4.84 8.22 -0.57
CA ILE A 51 4.98 7.30 0.55
C ILE A 51 6.30 7.60 1.26
N ALA A 52 6.22 7.70 2.58
CA ALA A 52 7.37 7.88 3.45
C ALA A 52 7.36 6.85 4.58
N MET A 53 8.55 6.60 5.12
CA MET A 53 8.77 5.77 6.29
C MET A 53 9.04 6.65 7.51
N PHE A 54 8.41 6.34 8.64
CA PHE A 54 8.60 7.08 9.87
C PHE A 54 9.93 6.71 10.52
N THR A 55 10.71 7.71 10.90
CA THR A 55 11.78 7.61 11.89
C THR A 55 11.35 8.29 13.18
N PHE A 56 12.14 8.17 14.24
CA PHE A 56 11.85 8.83 15.51
C PHE A 56 11.78 10.35 15.42
N ASP A 57 12.53 10.94 14.49
CA ASP A 57 12.63 12.40 14.35
C ASP A 57 11.78 12.96 13.22
N LYS A 58 11.69 12.24 12.08
CA LYS A 58 11.06 12.75 10.86
C LYS A 58 10.53 11.65 9.94
N GLU A 59 9.85 12.06 8.89
CA GLU A 59 9.47 11.17 7.79
C GLU A 59 10.59 11.16 6.74
N VAL A 60 10.92 9.97 6.23
CA VAL A 60 11.94 9.74 5.21
C VAL A 60 11.26 9.20 3.97
N ALA A 61 11.44 9.89 2.84
CA ALA A 61 10.80 9.52 1.57
C ALA A 61 11.27 8.12 1.12
N LEU A 62 10.36 7.35 0.51
CA LEU A 62 10.67 5.98 0.09
C LEU A 62 11.82 5.92 -0.93
N PHE A 63 12.02 6.99 -1.71
CA PHE A 63 13.18 7.16 -2.59
C PHE A 63 14.51 7.00 -1.85
N GLU A 64 14.69 7.74 -0.75
CA GLU A 64 15.92 7.72 0.05
C GLU A 64 16.12 6.34 0.70
N VAL A 65 15.04 5.70 1.13
CA VAL A 65 15.11 4.36 1.72
C VAL A 65 15.55 3.32 0.68
N PHE A 66 15.02 3.37 -0.55
CA PHE A 66 15.47 2.51 -1.64
C PHE A 66 16.92 2.77 -2.03
N GLU A 67 17.36 4.03 -2.01
CA GLU A 67 18.75 4.39 -2.26
C GLU A 67 19.68 3.79 -1.19
N ASN A 68 19.32 3.88 0.09
CA ASN A 68 20.09 3.30 1.19
C ASN A 68 20.19 1.77 1.06
N ILE A 69 19.09 1.10 0.70
CA ILE A 69 19.08 -0.35 0.44
C ILE A 69 20.01 -0.68 -0.74
N GLY A 70 19.93 0.10 -1.82
CA GLY A 70 20.80 -0.05 -2.99
C GLY A 70 22.27 0.10 -2.61
N LYS A 71 22.63 1.12 -1.82
CA LYS A 71 24.00 1.33 -1.33
C LYS A 71 24.48 0.20 -0.42
N ALA A 72 23.64 -0.30 0.47
CA ALA A 72 24.00 -1.37 1.41
C ALA A 72 24.24 -2.71 0.70
N ASN A 73 23.45 -3.02 -0.34
CA ASN A 73 23.49 -4.31 -1.02
C ASN A 73 24.18 -4.26 -2.40
N GLY A 74 24.72 -3.12 -2.81
CA GLY A 74 25.33 -2.96 -4.14
C GLY A 74 24.33 -3.03 -5.29
N PHE A 75 23.11 -2.54 -5.08
CA PHE A 75 22.01 -2.50 -6.05
C PHE A 75 21.56 -3.87 -6.56
N THR A 76 21.74 -4.93 -5.76
CA THR A 76 21.22 -6.28 -6.05
C THR A 76 19.83 -6.49 -5.47
N PRO A 77 19.11 -7.57 -5.84
CA PRO A 77 17.88 -7.97 -5.15
C PRO A 77 18.12 -8.17 -3.66
N THR A 78 17.09 -7.91 -2.86
CA THR A 78 17.14 -8.07 -1.39
C THR A 78 16.58 -9.44 -0.97
N ILE A 79 16.45 -9.64 0.34
CA ILE A 79 15.74 -10.78 0.93
C ILE A 79 14.30 -10.91 0.40
N SER A 80 13.66 -12.05 0.65
CA SER A 80 12.27 -12.25 0.27
C SER A 80 11.33 -11.51 1.23
N HIS A 81 10.22 -10.97 0.73
CA HIS A 81 9.14 -10.43 1.58
C HIS A 81 8.45 -11.51 2.43
N LYS A 82 8.77 -12.79 2.19
CA LYS A 82 8.32 -13.96 2.97
C LYS A 82 9.35 -14.44 3.99
N SER A 83 10.48 -13.75 4.10
CA SER A 83 11.50 -14.01 5.13
C SER A 83 10.92 -13.89 6.54
N THR A 84 11.66 -14.40 7.51
CA THR A 84 11.25 -14.36 8.91
C THR A 84 11.16 -12.92 9.42
N ASP A 85 10.32 -12.69 10.41
CA ASP A 85 10.09 -11.35 10.97
C ASP A 85 11.38 -10.74 11.55
N ALA A 86 12.27 -11.58 12.08
CA ALA A 86 13.58 -11.17 12.58
C ALA A 86 14.53 -10.73 11.46
N GLU A 87 14.57 -11.47 10.35
CA GLU A 87 15.36 -11.10 9.15
C GLU A 87 14.89 -9.77 8.57
N LEU A 88 13.57 -9.57 8.48
CA LEU A 88 12.99 -8.34 7.95
C LEU A 88 13.33 -7.11 8.80
N ARG A 89 13.32 -7.25 10.14
CA ARG A 89 13.73 -6.17 11.05
C ARG A 89 15.22 -5.86 10.93
N THR A 90 16.06 -6.90 10.91
CA THR A 90 17.52 -6.74 10.73
C THR A 90 17.86 -6.06 9.40
N PHE A 91 17.12 -6.42 8.34
CA PHE A 91 17.23 -5.75 7.05
C PHE A 91 16.82 -4.28 7.14
N MET A 92 15.72 -3.97 7.82
CA MET A 92 15.25 -2.60 8.01
C MET A 92 16.25 -1.75 8.82
N ASP A 93 16.87 -2.33 9.86
CA ASP A 93 17.93 -1.66 10.64
C ASP A 93 19.15 -1.31 9.78
N THR A 94 19.45 -2.14 8.78
CA THR A 94 20.54 -1.89 7.82
C THR A 94 20.16 -0.80 6.81
N ALA A 95 18.91 -0.80 6.36
CA ALA A 95 18.39 0.16 5.38
C ALA A 95 18.13 1.56 5.95
N LEU A 96 17.63 1.63 7.18
CA LEU A 96 17.25 2.85 7.87
C LEU A 96 17.45 2.68 9.38
N PRO A 97 18.69 2.82 9.88
CA PRO A 97 18.95 2.83 11.32
C PRO A 97 18.23 4.03 11.92
N ASN A 98 17.33 3.82 12.88
CA ASN A 98 16.41 4.80 13.51
C ASN A 98 14.97 4.87 12.95
N TYR A 99 14.50 3.87 12.21
CA TYR A 99 13.08 3.80 11.88
C TYR A 99 12.20 3.60 13.14
N ASP A 100 11.01 4.18 13.15
CA ASP A 100 10.07 4.11 14.28
C ASP A 100 9.37 2.74 14.29
N THR A 101 9.74 1.87 15.23
CA THR A 101 9.20 0.50 15.33
C THR A 101 7.73 0.43 15.76
N ASP A 102 7.18 1.50 16.33
CA ASP A 102 5.78 1.55 16.78
C ASP A 102 4.84 1.99 15.65
N ARG A 103 5.34 2.83 14.73
CA ARG A 103 4.59 3.31 13.56
C ARG A 103 4.81 2.48 12.31
N VAL A 104 6.00 1.91 12.14
CA VAL A 104 6.34 1.07 11.00
C VAL A 104 5.97 -0.38 11.32
N TYR A 105 4.86 -0.83 10.74
CA TYR A 105 4.45 -2.21 10.92
C TYR A 105 5.28 -3.15 10.06
N LEU A 106 5.34 -4.41 10.49
CA LEU A 106 6.04 -5.45 9.74
C LEU A 106 5.47 -5.63 8.31
N SER A 107 4.17 -5.38 8.11
CA SER A 107 3.55 -5.37 6.78
C SER A 107 4.13 -4.31 5.85
N ASP A 108 4.56 -3.16 6.40
CA ASP A 108 5.17 -2.09 5.62
C ASP A 108 6.59 -2.47 5.20
N ILE A 109 7.35 -3.11 6.09
CA ILE A 109 8.67 -3.68 5.77
C ILE A 109 8.53 -4.76 4.67
N LYS A 110 7.53 -5.65 4.78
CA LYS A 110 7.25 -6.69 3.77
C LYS A 110 6.91 -6.05 2.41
N LYS A 111 6.08 -5.01 2.40
CA LYS A 111 5.72 -4.26 1.18
C LYS A 111 6.95 -3.60 0.56
N LEU A 112 7.78 -2.94 1.38
CA LEU A 112 9.00 -2.26 0.94
C LEU A 112 9.98 -3.23 0.26
N VAL A 113 10.26 -4.39 0.89
CA VAL A 113 11.12 -5.44 0.33
C VAL A 113 10.55 -5.96 -1.00
N GLN A 114 9.24 -6.21 -1.05
CA GLN A 114 8.58 -6.66 -2.27
C GLN A 114 8.70 -5.64 -3.40
N TRP A 115 8.45 -4.36 -3.10
CA TRP A 115 8.53 -3.27 -4.07
C TRP A 115 9.95 -3.07 -4.59
N TYR A 116 10.94 -3.06 -3.71
CA TYR A 116 12.34 -2.97 -4.12
C TYR A 116 12.72 -4.09 -5.10
N ASN A 117 12.35 -5.34 -4.79
CA ASN A 117 12.65 -6.49 -5.66
C ASN A 117 11.93 -6.41 -7.02
N ILE A 118 10.69 -5.89 -7.05
CA ILE A 118 9.95 -5.64 -8.30
C ILE A 118 10.66 -4.56 -9.14
N LEU A 119 11.02 -3.44 -8.52
CA LEU A 119 11.71 -2.33 -9.20
C LEU A 119 13.07 -2.75 -9.73
N HIS A 120 13.82 -3.54 -8.96
CA HIS A 120 15.09 -4.12 -9.40
C HIS A 120 14.89 -5.04 -10.61
N THR A 121 13.93 -5.96 -10.56
CA THR A 121 13.65 -6.89 -11.67
C THR A 121 13.26 -6.15 -12.95
N ALA A 122 12.55 -5.03 -12.83
CA ALA A 122 12.15 -4.20 -13.96
C ALA A 122 13.25 -3.22 -14.43
N GLY A 123 14.43 -3.21 -13.79
CA GLY A 123 15.58 -2.38 -14.16
C GLY A 123 15.49 -0.92 -13.71
N PHE A 124 14.62 -0.60 -12.74
CA PHE A 124 14.50 0.75 -12.20
C PHE A 124 15.58 1.04 -11.14
N ILE A 125 16.09 0.02 -10.44
CA ILE A 125 17.11 0.14 -9.39
C ILE A 125 18.49 -0.03 -10.02
N THR A 126 19.16 1.07 -10.33
CA THR A 126 20.57 1.10 -10.78
C THR A 126 21.32 2.24 -10.10
N SER A 127 22.65 2.14 -9.95
CA SER A 127 23.46 3.21 -9.35
C SER A 127 23.24 4.58 -10.01
N GLU A 128 23.04 4.59 -11.32
CA GLU A 128 22.76 5.79 -12.11
C GLU A 128 21.33 6.31 -11.93
N SER A 129 20.36 5.44 -11.61
CA SER A 129 18.97 5.85 -11.43
C SER A 129 18.76 6.72 -10.19
N PHE A 130 19.65 6.70 -9.21
CA PHE A 130 19.57 7.52 -8.00
C PHE A 130 20.40 8.81 -8.08
N ILE A 131 21.26 8.93 -9.10
CA ILE A 131 21.91 10.19 -9.43
C ILE A 131 20.88 10.97 -10.27
N LYS A 132 20.27 11.99 -9.69
CA LYS A 132 19.49 12.97 -10.48
C LYS A 132 20.40 13.48 -11.59
N PRO A 133 20.11 13.27 -12.88
CA PRO A 133 20.71 14.10 -13.90
C PRO A 133 20.17 15.51 -13.68
N GLU A 134 21.05 16.47 -13.42
CA GLU A 134 20.70 17.87 -13.61
C GLU A 134 20.33 18.06 -15.09
N GLU A 135 19.14 18.64 -15.29
CA GLU A 135 18.71 19.43 -16.44
C GLU A 135 18.66 18.73 -17.82
N ASN A 136 17.44 18.47 -18.29
CA ASN A 136 16.98 19.09 -19.53
C ASN A 136 15.56 19.59 -19.30
N ALA A 137 15.45 20.92 -19.31
CA ALA A 137 14.20 21.65 -19.41
C ALA A 137 13.49 21.32 -20.74
N ASP A 138 12.19 21.06 -20.67
CA ASP A 138 11.24 21.77 -21.52
C ASP A 138 9.89 21.84 -20.81
N GLU A 139 9.39 23.06 -20.70
CA GLU A 139 8.14 23.45 -20.06
C GLU A 139 6.93 22.79 -20.73
N SER A 140 5.90 22.49 -19.94
CA SER A 140 4.54 22.94 -20.26
C SER A 140 3.67 22.93 -19.00
N THR A 141 3.64 24.12 -18.42
CA THR A 141 2.66 24.74 -17.54
C THR A 141 1.24 24.17 -17.63
N SER A 142 0.65 23.88 -16.47
CA SER A 142 -0.68 24.39 -16.10
C SER A 142 -0.92 24.16 -14.61
N ASP A 143 -0.84 25.27 -13.87
CA ASP A 143 -1.49 25.54 -12.60
C ASP A 143 -2.85 24.83 -12.44
N GLU A 144 -3.11 24.24 -11.27
CA GLU A 144 -4.21 24.73 -10.43
C GLU A 144 -4.01 24.34 -8.96
N LYS A 145 -4.04 25.36 -8.11
CA LYS A 145 -4.08 25.28 -6.65
C LYS A 145 -5.31 24.51 -6.18
N ILE A 146 -5.15 23.59 -5.22
CA ILE A 146 -6.26 23.14 -4.39
C ILE A 146 -5.97 23.53 -2.94
N ASP A 147 -6.56 24.67 -2.58
CA ASP A 147 -6.72 25.19 -1.23
C ASP A 147 -7.75 24.29 -0.50
N LEU A 148 -7.27 23.38 0.36
CA LEU A 148 -8.12 22.60 1.25
C LEU A 148 -8.29 23.35 2.57
N LYS A 149 -9.20 24.33 2.56
CA LYS A 149 -9.72 24.92 3.79
C LYS A 149 -10.69 23.97 4.47
N GLN A 150 -10.29 23.61 5.68
CA GLN A 150 -11.06 22.91 6.71
C GLN A 150 -12.37 23.64 7.05
N GLU A 151 -13.46 22.88 7.14
CA GLU A 151 -14.51 23.05 8.15
C GLU A 151 -15.19 21.68 8.34
N THR A 152 -15.08 21.06 9.50
CA THR A 152 -16.17 21.08 10.47
C THR A 152 -15.65 20.87 11.90
N LYS A 153 -15.77 21.92 12.73
CA LYS A 153 -15.73 21.80 14.20
C LYS A 153 -17.13 21.44 14.71
N LYS A 154 -17.21 20.29 15.39
CA LYS A 154 -17.59 20.11 16.81
C LYS A 154 -18.76 20.95 17.36
N ALA A 155 -19.84 20.26 17.78
CA ALA A 155 -20.53 20.34 19.10
C ALA A 155 -21.94 19.70 18.97
N ALA A 156 -22.23 18.55 19.59
CA ALA A 156 -22.57 18.33 21.00
C ALA A 156 -24.05 18.55 21.34
N VAL A 157 -24.81 17.45 21.47
CA VAL A 157 -25.86 17.17 22.48
C VAL A 157 -25.89 15.62 22.59
N GLY A 158 -25.79 14.92 23.72
CA GLY A 158 -25.96 15.28 25.12
C GLY A 158 -27.08 14.45 25.76
N LYS A 159 -26.71 13.27 26.31
CA LYS A 159 -27.32 12.49 27.44
C LYS A 159 -28.81 12.09 27.42
N THR A 160 -29.08 10.79 27.62
CA THR A 160 -29.70 10.13 28.81
C THR A 160 -30.08 8.68 28.42
N GLU A 161 -29.39 7.64 28.88
CA GLU A 161 -29.56 6.91 30.16
C GLU A 161 -30.83 6.01 30.24
N LYS A 162 -30.65 4.69 30.08
CA LYS A 162 -31.09 3.64 31.03
C LYS A 162 -30.84 2.22 30.52
N ALA A 163 -29.99 1.48 31.24
CA ALA A 163 -30.17 0.04 31.46
C ALA A 163 -31.18 -0.15 32.62
N PRO A 164 -31.92 -1.27 32.69
CA PRO A 164 -31.36 -2.44 33.39
C PRO A 164 -31.72 -3.81 32.77
N THR A 165 -30.98 -4.81 33.25
CA THR A 165 -30.91 -6.27 33.02
C THR A 165 -32.14 -7.05 33.58
N PRO A 166 -32.08 -8.39 33.82
CA PRO A 166 -32.17 -9.53 32.90
C PRO A 166 -33.32 -10.51 33.28
N LYS A 167 -33.78 -11.41 32.38
CA LYS A 167 -34.52 -12.64 32.79
C LYS A 167 -34.17 -13.87 31.97
N ILE A 168 -33.66 -14.84 32.72
CA ILE A 168 -33.43 -16.25 32.42
C ILE A 168 -34.77 -16.97 32.21
N LYS A 169 -34.86 -17.87 31.22
CA LYS A 169 -35.57 -19.15 31.36
C LYS A 169 -35.07 -20.16 30.32
N ALA A 170 -34.35 -21.15 30.81
CA ALA A 170 -34.09 -22.42 30.14
C ALA A 170 -35.35 -23.30 30.22
N SER A 171 -35.65 -24.04 29.15
CA SER A 171 -36.28 -25.37 29.23
C SER A 171 -36.34 -26.03 27.85
N THR A 172 -35.37 -26.93 27.64
CA THR A 172 -35.53 -28.36 27.26
C THR A 172 -36.14 -28.82 25.93
N SER A 173 -35.47 -29.89 25.44
CA SER A 173 -35.92 -31.03 24.62
C SER A 173 -35.78 -30.84 23.09
N ALA A 174 -34.76 -31.44 22.45
CA ALA A 174 -34.59 -32.87 22.13
C ALA A 174 -35.61 -33.36 21.11
N ALA A 175 -35.19 -33.55 19.85
CA ALA A 175 -35.36 -34.78 19.06
C ALA A 175 -35.29 -34.53 17.53
N LYS A 176 -34.39 -35.31 16.92
CA LYS A 176 -34.57 -36.11 15.69
C LYS A 176 -34.86 -35.45 14.33
N SER A 177 -33.96 -35.83 13.42
CA SER A 177 -34.16 -36.37 12.06
C SER A 177 -34.55 -35.42 10.92
N ALA A 178 -33.59 -35.27 9.99
CA ALA A 178 -33.79 -34.98 8.58
C ALA A 178 -34.78 -35.97 7.93
N PRO A 179 -35.47 -35.55 6.84
CA PRO A 179 -35.17 -36.24 5.59
C PRO A 179 -35.26 -35.40 4.29
N LYS A 180 -34.48 -35.87 3.32
CA LYS A 180 -34.71 -36.00 1.87
C LYS A 180 -34.92 -34.76 0.98
N SER A 181 -33.82 -34.46 0.28
CA SER A 181 -33.78 -34.04 -1.13
C SER A 181 -34.74 -34.83 -2.02
N THR A 182 -35.55 -34.11 -2.80
CA THR A 182 -36.20 -34.62 -4.02
C THR A 182 -36.05 -33.57 -5.13
N HIS A 183 -35.18 -33.84 -6.10
CA HIS A 183 -35.16 -33.13 -7.39
C HIS A 183 -35.93 -33.97 -8.41
N ARG A 184 -36.87 -33.31 -9.09
CA ARG A 184 -37.92 -33.90 -9.93
C ARG A 184 -37.57 -33.78 -11.41
N LYS A 185 -37.37 -34.94 -12.02
CA LYS A 185 -37.91 -35.42 -13.31
C LYS A 185 -37.49 -34.69 -14.60
N GLN A 186 -36.68 -35.39 -15.39
CA GLN A 186 -36.70 -35.35 -16.86
C GLN A 186 -37.89 -36.15 -17.40
N GLY A 187 -38.38 -35.73 -18.57
CA GLY A 187 -39.43 -36.35 -19.36
C GLY A 187 -40.02 -35.32 -20.31
#